data_AF-A0A7Z1TUE9-F1
#
_entry.id   AF-A0A7Z1TUE9-F1
#
_cell.length_a   1.000
_cell.length_b   1.000
_cell.length_c   1.000
_cell.angle_alpha   90.00
_cell.angle_beta   90.00
_cell.angle_gamma   90.00
#
_symmetry.space_group_name_H-M   'P 1'
#
loop_
_entity.id
_entity.type
_entity.pdbx_description
1 polymer ?
#
loop_
_entity_poly.entity_id
_entity_poly.type
_entity_poly.pdbx_seq_one_letter_code
_entity_poly.pdbx_strand_id
1 'polypeptide(L)'
;MITRQSLRLLITGVAALAAGIGVGVASAADGVRVLRAWDEDVEVAGKTVLGRVELVFDYGQGLPFEQIYDDKGQLVDRRPGPRIPTPSREEIDEAIAIVTADPTMGAIIEAHKAYVDGGFILDEAAGRPCGPHSRCLQIFAFRTDAGEVPLFRAVVDLTKDGASSIVHRDSWDQGVPR
;
A
#
# COMPACT_ATOMS: atom_id res chain seq x y z
N MET A 1 61.38 29.76 -34.31
CA MET A 1 61.46 28.33 -34.64
C MET A 1 61.63 27.55 -33.35
N ILE A 2 60.97 26.38 -33.24
CA ILE A 2 60.82 25.47 -32.09
C ILE A 2 59.63 25.78 -31.18
N THR A 3 58.53 25.16 -31.60
CA THR A 3 57.19 25.04 -31.04
C THR A 3 57.19 24.14 -29.80
N ARG A 4 56.61 24.57 -28.68
CA ARG A 4 56.29 23.68 -27.54
C ARG A 4 54.78 23.43 -27.51
N GLN A 5 54.40 22.22 -27.93
CA GLN A 5 53.08 21.64 -27.74
C GLN A 5 52.84 21.44 -26.24
N SER A 6 51.67 21.83 -25.74
CA SER A 6 51.19 21.45 -24.41
C SER A 6 49.82 20.80 -24.56
N LEU A 7 49.82 19.52 -24.27
CA LEU A 7 48.73 18.57 -24.14
C LEU A 7 47.62 19.14 -23.23
N ARG A 8 46.38 19.22 -23.72
CA ARG A 8 45.20 19.32 -22.85
C ARG A 8 44.41 18.03 -23.01
N LEU A 9 44.43 17.21 -21.95
CA LEU A 9 43.58 16.03 -21.81
C LEU A 9 42.11 16.46 -21.79
N LEU A 10 41.32 15.87 -22.68
CA LEU A 10 39.87 15.76 -22.57
C LEU A 10 39.56 14.66 -21.54
N ILE A 11 39.00 15.04 -20.39
CA ILE A 11 38.33 14.07 -19.50
C ILE A 11 36.84 14.12 -19.84
N THR A 12 36.45 13.27 -20.78
CA THR A 12 35.07 12.83 -20.99
C THR A 12 34.90 11.51 -20.25
N GLY A 13 34.01 11.48 -19.26
CA GLY A 13 33.73 10.28 -18.48
C GLY A 13 32.46 10.46 -17.65
N VAL A 14 31.32 10.36 -18.34
CA VAL A 14 29.97 10.34 -17.77
C VAL A 14 29.76 9.01 -17.04
N ALA A 15 29.37 9.05 -15.77
CA ALA A 15 28.74 7.92 -15.09
C ALA A 15 27.41 8.42 -14.50
N ALA A 16 26.37 8.40 -15.34
CA ALA A 16 25.01 8.55 -14.86
C ALA A 16 24.58 7.20 -14.23
N LEU A 17 24.42 7.17 -12.92
CA LEU A 17 23.66 6.10 -12.27
C LEU A 17 22.20 6.24 -12.70
N ALA A 18 21.79 5.45 -13.69
CA ALA A 18 20.38 5.19 -13.92
C ALA A 18 19.89 4.25 -12.83
N ALA A 19 19.40 4.80 -11.72
CA ALA A 19 18.54 4.07 -10.82
C ALA A 19 17.27 3.73 -11.60
N GLY A 20 17.19 2.49 -12.08
CA GLY A 20 15.98 1.93 -12.65
C GLY A 20 14.93 1.85 -11.56
N ILE A 21 14.13 2.90 -11.40
CA ILE A 21 12.83 2.79 -10.75
C ILE A 21 12.00 1.95 -11.71
N GLY A 22 12.06 0.63 -11.54
CA GLY A 22 11.09 -0.27 -12.10
C GLY A 22 9.75 0.08 -11.47
N VAL A 23 9.02 0.99 -12.12
CA VAL A 23 7.58 1.15 -11.90
C VAL A 23 6.97 -0.16 -12.37
N GLY A 24 6.92 -1.13 -11.47
CA GLY A 24 6.16 -2.35 -11.66
C GLY A 24 4.73 -1.91 -11.91
N VAL A 25 4.28 -2.09 -13.15
CA VAL A 25 2.89 -1.91 -13.54
C VAL A 25 2.11 -2.90 -12.67
N ALA A 26 1.44 -2.41 -11.64
CA ALA A 26 0.55 -3.22 -10.82
C ALA A 26 -0.56 -3.72 -11.75
N SER A 27 -0.38 -4.93 -12.28
CA SER A 27 -1.37 -5.60 -13.10
C SER A 27 -2.52 -6.02 -12.19
N ALA A 28 -3.47 -5.11 -11.98
CA ALA A 28 -4.73 -5.34 -11.28
C ALA A 28 -5.70 -6.21 -12.12
N ALA A 29 -5.19 -7.26 -12.78
CA ALA A 29 -5.96 -8.02 -13.75
C ALA A 29 -6.99 -8.98 -13.12
N ASP A 30 -6.82 -9.39 -11.85
CA ASP A 30 -7.65 -10.45 -11.24
C ASP A 30 -8.09 -10.14 -9.81
N GLY A 31 -8.17 -8.86 -9.41
CA GLY A 31 -8.43 -8.52 -8.01
C GLY A 31 -7.27 -8.90 -7.08
N VAL A 32 -6.08 -9.07 -7.62
CA VAL A 32 -4.85 -9.36 -6.89
C VAL A 32 -3.96 -8.12 -6.91
N ARG A 33 -3.40 -7.72 -5.76
CA ARG A 33 -2.48 -6.56 -5.70
C ARG A 33 -1.23 -6.88 -4.88
N VAL A 34 -0.08 -6.44 -5.38
CA VAL A 34 1.18 -6.46 -4.64
C VAL A 34 1.12 -5.41 -3.54
N LEU A 35 1.26 -5.85 -2.29
CA LEU A 35 1.30 -4.96 -1.12
C LEU A 35 2.71 -4.45 -0.83
N ARG A 36 3.70 -5.30 -1.07
CA ARG A 36 5.13 -4.99 -0.90
C ARG A 36 5.95 -5.91 -1.80
N ALA A 37 7.07 -5.39 -2.29
CA ALA A 37 8.09 -6.19 -2.95
C ALA A 37 9.48 -5.82 -2.44
N TRP A 38 10.37 -6.80 -2.38
CA TRP A 38 11.77 -6.61 -2.02
C TRP A 38 12.63 -7.64 -2.75
N ASP A 39 13.91 -7.33 -2.88
CA ASP A 39 14.90 -8.27 -3.44
C ASP A 39 15.57 -9.03 -2.28
N GLU A 40 15.78 -10.32 -2.46
CA GLU A 40 16.39 -11.22 -1.45
C GLU A 40 17.16 -12.34 -2.15
N ASP A 41 18.13 -12.95 -1.46
CA ASP A 41 18.81 -14.16 -1.93
C ASP A 41 17.84 -15.36 -1.90
N VAL A 42 17.65 -16.00 -3.05
CA VAL A 42 16.74 -17.13 -3.26
C VAL A 42 17.50 -18.34 -3.78
N GLU A 43 17.18 -19.52 -3.26
CA GLU A 43 17.76 -20.79 -3.72
C GLU A 43 16.98 -21.34 -4.93
N VAL A 44 17.66 -21.45 -6.08
CA VAL A 44 17.09 -21.98 -7.32
C VAL A 44 18.00 -23.08 -7.87
N ALA A 45 17.49 -24.31 -7.91
CA ALA A 45 18.26 -25.49 -8.36
C ALA A 45 19.62 -25.66 -7.65
N GLY A 46 19.67 -25.35 -6.34
CA GLY A 46 20.87 -25.46 -5.51
C GLY A 46 21.89 -24.33 -5.72
N LYS A 47 21.47 -23.21 -6.29
CA LYS A 47 22.27 -21.99 -6.40
C LYS A 47 21.51 -20.82 -5.79
N THR A 48 22.23 -20.02 -5.01
CA THR A 48 21.74 -18.72 -4.54
C THR A 48 21.78 -17.70 -5.69
N VAL A 49 20.65 -17.05 -5.96
CA VAL A 49 20.52 -15.94 -6.90
C VAL A 49 19.79 -14.78 -6.23
N LEU A 50 20.04 -13.54 -6.67
CA LEU A 50 19.24 -12.39 -6.22
C LEU A 50 17.86 -12.47 -6.89
N GLY A 51 16.87 -12.87 -6.11
CA GLY A 51 15.47 -12.97 -6.54
C GLY A 51 14.63 -11.81 -6.03
N ARG A 52 13.34 -11.84 -6.38
CA ARG A 52 12.34 -10.87 -5.95
C ARG A 52 11.24 -11.58 -5.19
N VAL A 53 10.91 -11.08 -4.00
CA VAL A 53 9.77 -11.55 -3.22
C VAL A 53 8.68 -10.51 -3.26
N GLU A 54 7.45 -10.94 -3.54
CA GLU A 54 6.25 -10.12 -3.52
C GLU A 54 5.28 -10.64 -2.47
N LEU A 55 4.89 -9.78 -1.55
CA LEU A 55 3.74 -10.00 -0.67
C LEU A 55 2.51 -9.45 -1.37
N VAL A 56 1.56 -10.33 -1.63
CA VAL A 56 0.40 -10.06 -2.49
C VAL A 56 -0.87 -10.36 -1.72
N PHE A 57 -1.94 -9.59 -1.96
CA PHE A 57 -3.27 -9.86 -1.45
C PHE A 57 -4.24 -10.15 -2.61
N ASP A 58 -4.93 -11.28 -2.54
CA ASP A 58 -6.03 -11.63 -3.41
C ASP A 58 -7.33 -11.14 -2.77
N TYR A 59 -7.92 -10.09 -3.35
CA TYR A 59 -9.14 -9.45 -2.86
C TYR A 59 -10.39 -10.24 -3.23
N GLY A 60 -10.32 -11.13 -4.21
CA GLY A 60 -11.42 -12.05 -4.53
C GLY A 60 -11.52 -13.18 -3.51
N GLN A 61 -10.39 -13.62 -2.96
CA GLN A 61 -10.32 -14.67 -1.93
C GLN A 61 -10.21 -14.11 -0.50
N GLY A 62 -9.84 -12.84 -0.34
CA GLY A 62 -9.52 -12.24 0.95
C GLY A 62 -8.29 -12.88 1.60
N LEU A 63 -7.30 -13.31 0.79
CA LEU A 63 -6.15 -14.08 1.27
C LEU A 63 -4.81 -13.51 0.79
N PRO A 64 -3.81 -13.45 1.68
CA PRO A 64 -2.46 -13.06 1.33
C PRO A 64 -1.58 -14.24 0.91
N PHE A 65 -0.67 -13.98 -0.03
CA PHE A 65 0.34 -14.93 -0.50
C PHE A 65 1.70 -14.25 -0.65
N GLU A 66 2.77 -15.00 -0.44
CA GLU A 66 4.11 -14.64 -0.89
C GLU A 66 4.40 -15.34 -2.22
N GLN A 67 4.90 -14.58 -3.19
CA GLN A 67 5.39 -15.06 -4.47
C GLN A 67 6.88 -14.78 -4.55
N ILE A 68 7.65 -15.80 -4.89
CA ILE A 68 9.10 -15.70 -4.99
C ILE A 68 9.48 -15.91 -6.46
N TYR A 69 10.23 -14.96 -6.99
CA TYR A 69 10.71 -14.96 -8.37
C TYR A 69 12.24 -15.06 -8.39
N ASP A 70 12.78 -15.77 -9.38
CA ASP A 70 14.23 -15.82 -9.61
C ASP A 70 14.77 -14.55 -10.30
N ASP A 71 16.08 -14.56 -10.59
CA ASP A 71 16.79 -13.47 -11.28
C ASP A 71 16.33 -13.23 -12.73
N LYS A 72 15.51 -14.13 -13.29
CA LYS A 72 14.89 -14.02 -14.62
C LYS A 72 13.41 -13.65 -14.54
N GLY A 73 12.89 -13.41 -13.33
CA GLY A 73 11.47 -13.12 -13.10
C GLY A 73 10.56 -14.34 -13.24
N GLN A 74 11.08 -15.57 -13.18
CA GLN A 74 10.27 -16.78 -13.15
C GLN A 74 9.79 -17.05 -11.74
N LEU A 75 8.49 -17.33 -11.59
CA LEU A 75 7.92 -17.74 -10.30
C LEU A 75 8.50 -19.10 -9.90
N VAL A 76 9.23 -19.13 -8.78
CA VAL A 76 9.86 -20.35 -8.24
C VAL A 76 9.09 -20.93 -7.05
N ASP A 77 8.40 -20.10 -6.29
CA ASP A 77 7.57 -20.53 -5.16
C ASP A 77 6.35 -19.61 -4.98
N ARG A 78 5.27 -20.20 -4.46
CA ARG A 78 4.08 -19.48 -4.01
C ARG A 78 3.58 -20.14 -2.73
N ARG A 79 3.48 -19.36 -1.65
CA ARG A 79 3.07 -19.87 -0.34
C ARG A 79 2.11 -18.92 0.38
N PRO A 80 1.36 -19.39 1.39
CA PRO A 80 0.53 -18.51 2.21
C PRO A 80 1.35 -17.40 2.85
N GLY A 81 0.83 -16.18 2.79
CA GLY A 81 1.44 -15.00 3.42
C GLY A 81 1.06 -14.88 4.90
N PRO A 82 1.54 -13.83 5.59
CA PRO A 82 1.12 -13.51 6.94
C PRO A 82 -0.40 -13.26 6.99
N ARG A 83 -1.08 -13.75 8.03
CA ARG A 83 -2.54 -13.63 8.18
C ARG A 83 -3.06 -12.20 8.01
N ILE A 84 -2.32 -11.22 8.52
CA ILE A 84 -2.66 -9.80 8.47
C ILE A 84 -1.44 -9.05 7.90
N PRO A 85 -1.30 -8.95 6.57
CA PRO A 85 -0.20 -8.21 5.98
C PRO A 85 -0.43 -6.71 6.17
N THR A 86 0.62 -5.95 6.45
CA THR A 86 0.56 -4.48 6.52
C THR A 86 -0.05 -3.89 5.24
N PRO A 87 -0.87 -2.84 5.32
CA PRO A 87 -1.43 -2.24 4.12
C PRO A 87 -0.39 -1.56 3.24
N SER A 88 -0.63 -1.58 1.93
CA SER A 88 0.15 -0.77 1.00
C SER A 88 -0.25 0.71 1.10
N ARG A 89 0.57 1.61 0.56
CA ARG A 89 0.22 3.04 0.55
C ARG A 89 -1.03 3.30 -0.30
N GLU A 90 -1.15 2.58 -1.40
CA GLU A 90 -2.27 2.65 -2.34
C GLU A 90 -3.57 2.20 -1.67
N GLU A 91 -3.54 1.16 -0.84
CA GLU A 91 -4.72 0.74 -0.07
C GLU A 91 -5.19 1.84 0.91
N ILE A 92 -4.23 2.50 1.57
CA ILE A 92 -4.53 3.59 2.51
C ILE A 92 -5.13 4.79 1.77
N ASP A 93 -4.50 5.20 0.66
CA ASP A 93 -4.97 6.32 -0.15
C ASP A 93 -6.36 6.03 -0.76
N GLU A 94 -6.63 4.80 -1.19
CA GLU A 94 -7.95 4.36 -1.66
C GLU A 94 -9.01 4.45 -0.55
N ALA A 95 -8.71 3.92 0.64
CA ALA A 95 -9.63 3.99 1.78
C ALA A 95 -9.92 5.44 2.21
N ILE A 96 -8.91 6.32 2.22
CA ILE A 96 -9.09 7.76 2.48
C ILE A 96 -9.96 8.41 1.40
N ALA A 97 -9.76 8.07 0.13
CA ALA A 97 -10.55 8.61 -0.97
C ALA A 97 -12.02 8.23 -0.85
N ILE A 98 -12.33 6.98 -0.49
CA ILE A 98 -13.70 6.50 -0.25
C ILE A 98 -14.37 7.27 0.89
N VAL A 99 -13.65 7.46 1.99
CA VAL A 99 -14.16 8.20 3.15
C VAL A 99 -14.40 9.66 2.81
N THR A 100 -13.47 10.29 2.10
CA THR A 100 -13.56 11.70 1.72
C THR A 100 -14.67 11.94 0.69
N ALA A 101 -14.94 10.97 -0.19
CA ALA A 101 -16.00 11.04 -1.19
C ALA A 101 -17.40 10.76 -0.63
N ASP A 102 -17.53 10.17 0.56
CA ASP A 102 -18.84 9.96 1.20
C ASP A 102 -19.48 11.31 1.57
N PRO A 103 -20.71 11.61 1.13
CA PRO A 103 -21.32 12.92 1.37
C PRO A 103 -21.46 13.30 2.85
N THR A 104 -21.67 12.32 3.73
CA THR A 104 -21.83 12.58 5.17
C THR A 104 -20.49 12.91 5.79
N MET A 105 -19.47 12.10 5.50
CA MET A 105 -18.12 12.30 6.05
C MET A 105 -17.43 13.51 5.43
N GLY A 106 -17.57 13.72 4.12
CA GLY A 106 -17.06 14.89 3.41
C GLY A 106 -17.58 16.19 4.00
N ALA A 107 -18.88 16.26 4.33
CA ALA A 107 -19.46 17.42 4.99
C ALA A 107 -18.84 17.69 6.39
N ILE A 108 -18.56 16.64 7.17
CA ILE A 108 -17.89 16.78 8.47
C ILE A 108 -16.44 17.26 8.29
N ILE A 109 -15.72 16.67 7.34
CA ILE A 109 -14.33 17.06 7.03
C ILE A 109 -14.26 18.54 6.65
N GLU A 110 -15.15 18.99 5.76
CA GLU A 110 -15.21 20.38 5.31
C GLU A 110 -15.57 21.34 6.46
N ALA A 111 -16.65 21.04 7.20
CA ALA A 111 -17.14 21.89 8.28
C ALA A 111 -16.10 22.11 9.39
N HIS A 112 -15.26 21.11 9.66
CA HIS A 112 -14.27 21.15 10.74
C HIS A 112 -12.83 21.36 10.25
N LYS A 113 -12.62 21.60 8.95
CA LYS A 113 -11.27 21.67 8.33
C LYS A 113 -10.39 20.50 8.77
N ALA A 114 -10.99 19.30 8.80
CA ALA A 114 -10.35 18.13 9.34
C ALA A 114 -9.26 17.61 8.38
N TYR A 115 -8.23 16.99 8.93
CA TYR A 115 -7.36 16.12 8.14
C TYR A 115 -7.79 14.66 8.34
N VAL A 116 -7.66 13.86 7.28
CA VAL A 116 -8.02 12.45 7.27
C VAL A 116 -6.75 11.62 7.19
N ASP A 117 -6.63 10.63 8.06
CA ASP A 117 -5.49 9.72 8.12
C ASP A 117 -5.92 8.33 8.61
N GLY A 118 -5.08 7.31 8.45
CA GLY A 118 -5.37 5.97 8.95
C GLY A 118 -4.61 4.87 8.22
N GLY A 119 -5.29 3.76 7.97
CA GLY A 119 -4.67 2.56 7.43
C GLY A 119 -4.41 1.49 8.48
N PHE A 120 -5.08 1.55 9.63
CA PHE A 120 -5.01 0.50 10.63
C PHE A 120 -5.94 -0.65 10.23
N ILE A 121 -5.42 -1.86 10.17
CA ILE A 121 -6.25 -3.02 9.82
C ILE A 121 -7.25 -3.29 10.94
N LEU A 122 -8.50 -3.56 10.57
CA LEU A 122 -9.51 -4.13 11.47
C LEU A 122 -9.75 -5.58 11.08
N ASP A 123 -9.50 -6.48 12.03
CA ASP A 123 -9.74 -7.92 11.91
C ASP A 123 -10.76 -8.30 12.99
N GLU A 124 -11.93 -8.76 12.57
CA GLU A 124 -13.02 -9.15 13.46
C GLU A 124 -13.31 -10.65 13.36
N ALA A 125 -14.10 -11.16 14.32
CA ALA A 125 -14.59 -12.53 14.28
C ALA A 125 -15.57 -12.78 13.12
N ALA A 126 -15.77 -14.05 12.78
CA ALA A 126 -16.77 -14.45 11.78
C ALA A 126 -18.17 -13.91 12.11
N GLY A 127 -18.92 -13.51 11.07
CA GLY A 127 -20.25 -12.91 11.19
C GLY A 127 -20.24 -11.39 11.44
N ARG A 128 -19.06 -10.77 11.53
CA ARG A 128 -18.89 -9.31 11.59
C ARG A 128 -18.54 -8.75 10.20
N PRO A 129 -18.79 -7.45 9.93
CA PRO A 129 -18.49 -6.84 8.64
C PRO A 129 -17.02 -6.97 8.22
N CYS A 130 -16.08 -6.88 9.18
CA CYS A 130 -14.65 -7.07 8.94
C CYS A 130 -14.15 -8.44 9.40
N GLY A 131 -14.99 -9.46 9.19
CA GLY A 131 -14.67 -10.85 9.51
C GLY A 131 -13.61 -11.46 8.58
N PRO A 132 -13.41 -12.79 8.65
CA PRO A 132 -12.50 -13.50 7.75
C PRO A 132 -12.76 -13.20 6.28
N HIS A 133 -11.70 -13.18 5.48
CA HIS A 133 -11.71 -12.85 4.04
C HIS A 133 -12.05 -11.39 3.69
N SER A 134 -12.10 -10.49 4.67
CA SER A 134 -12.20 -9.05 4.42
C SER A 134 -10.84 -8.37 4.36
N ARG A 135 -10.81 -7.14 3.81
CA ARG A 135 -9.64 -6.24 3.87
C ARG A 135 -10.08 -4.89 4.40
N CYS A 136 -10.37 -4.86 5.70
CA CYS A 136 -10.87 -3.67 6.36
C CYS A 136 -9.75 -2.75 6.87
N LEU A 137 -9.81 -1.48 6.49
CA LEU A 137 -8.97 -0.40 7.00
C LEU A 137 -9.79 0.61 7.82
N GLN A 138 -9.25 1.01 8.96
CA GLN A 138 -9.78 2.07 9.80
C GLN A 138 -9.16 3.40 9.37
N ILE A 139 -10.05 4.34 9.06
CA ILE A 139 -9.74 5.71 8.67
C ILE A 139 -10.35 6.65 9.70
N PHE A 140 -9.61 7.67 10.08
CA PHE A 140 -9.97 8.64 11.09
C PHE A 140 -9.93 10.04 10.49
N ALA A 141 -10.82 10.91 10.94
CA ALA A 141 -10.69 12.34 10.71
C ALA A 141 -10.42 13.04 12.02
N PHE A 142 -9.54 14.04 11.98
CA PHE A 142 -9.10 14.78 13.14
C PHE A 142 -9.20 16.28 12.90
N ARG A 143 -9.55 17.02 13.96
CA ARG A 143 -9.58 18.48 13.93
C ARG A 143 -8.16 19.04 13.84
N THR A 144 -7.92 19.93 12.88
CA THR A 144 -6.66 20.67 12.77
C THR A 144 -6.59 21.83 13.76
N ASP A 145 -7.75 22.42 14.11
CA ASP A 145 -7.85 23.62 14.95
C ASP A 145 -7.86 23.35 16.46
N ALA A 146 -7.99 22.08 16.86
CA ALA A 146 -8.19 21.68 18.25
C ALA A 146 -7.17 20.63 18.75
N GLY A 147 -6.01 20.49 18.09
CA GLY A 147 -4.94 19.59 18.53
C GLY A 147 -5.20 18.11 18.27
N GLU A 148 -5.59 17.76 17.03
CA GLU A 148 -5.76 16.38 16.57
C GLU A 148 -6.86 15.60 17.31
N VAL A 149 -7.92 16.29 17.75
CA VAL A 149 -9.09 15.63 18.35
C VAL A 149 -9.83 14.81 17.29
N PRO A 150 -10.10 13.52 17.52
CA PRO A 150 -10.78 12.67 16.54
C PRO A 150 -12.26 13.07 16.42
N LEU A 151 -12.74 13.18 15.18
CA LEU A 151 -14.12 13.52 14.81
C LEU A 151 -14.94 12.29 14.47
N PHE A 152 -14.37 11.37 13.69
CA PHE A 152 -15.01 10.10 13.37
C PHE A 152 -13.99 9.01 13.09
N ARG A 153 -14.47 7.77 13.18
CA ARG A 153 -13.85 6.59 12.58
C ARG A 153 -14.76 6.03 11.52
N ALA A 154 -14.22 5.81 10.32
CA ALA A 154 -14.82 5.02 9.28
C ALA A 154 -14.04 3.72 9.12
N VAL A 155 -14.74 2.63 8.84
CA VAL A 155 -14.11 1.36 8.47
C VAL A 155 -14.47 1.07 7.02
N VAL A 156 -13.45 0.89 6.19
CA VAL A 156 -13.59 0.63 4.76
C VAL A 156 -13.16 -0.80 4.48
N ASP A 157 -14.03 -1.60 3.89
CA ASP A 157 -13.68 -2.92 3.36
C ASP A 157 -13.32 -2.79 1.88
N LEU A 158 -12.09 -3.17 1.52
CA LEU A 158 -11.57 -3.13 0.15
C LEU A 158 -11.88 -4.42 -0.66
N THR A 159 -12.47 -5.45 -0.04
CA THR A 159 -12.76 -6.74 -0.72
C THR A 159 -14.18 -6.85 -1.29
N LYS A 160 -15.14 -6.11 -0.72
CA LYS A 160 -16.56 -6.35 -0.96
C LYS A 160 -16.94 -6.19 -2.44
N ASP A 161 -17.16 -7.30 -3.13
CA ASP A 161 -17.64 -7.42 -4.52
C ASP A 161 -16.90 -6.55 -5.57
N GLY A 162 -15.61 -6.28 -5.34
CA GLY A 162 -14.82 -5.37 -6.19
C GLY A 162 -15.22 -3.89 -6.06
N ALA A 163 -16.07 -3.54 -5.09
CA ALA A 163 -16.49 -2.19 -4.76
C ALA A 163 -16.14 -1.87 -3.30
N SER A 164 -15.04 -1.16 -3.11
CA SER A 164 -14.60 -0.69 -1.80
C SER A 164 -15.68 0.17 -1.13
N SER A 165 -16.03 -0.12 0.14
CA SER A 165 -17.20 0.49 0.80
C SER A 165 -17.02 0.73 2.29
N ILE A 166 -17.72 1.74 2.83
CA ILE A 166 -17.75 2.01 4.26
C ILE A 166 -18.73 1.03 4.94
N VAL A 167 -18.21 0.19 5.82
CA VAL A 167 -18.99 -0.86 6.53
C VAL A 167 -19.35 -0.47 7.96
N HIS A 168 -18.66 0.51 8.54
CA HIS A 168 -18.94 1.01 9.89
C HIS A 168 -18.55 2.49 10.04
N ARG A 169 -19.30 3.24 10.85
CA ARG A 169 -19.10 4.67 11.10
C ARG A 169 -19.38 4.99 12.57
N ASP A 170 -18.40 5.59 13.25
CA ASP A 170 -18.57 6.16 14.58
C ASP A 170 -18.30 7.66 14.51
N SER A 171 -19.22 8.50 14.96
CA SER A 171 -18.99 9.96 15.11
C SER A 171 -18.84 10.33 16.58
N TRP A 172 -17.85 11.17 16.87
CA TRP A 172 -17.56 11.67 18.20
C TRP A 172 -17.83 13.17 18.25
N ASP A 173 -19.02 13.54 18.71
CA ASP A 173 -19.26 14.93 19.09
C ASP A 173 -18.92 15.06 20.58
N GLN A 174 -17.93 15.89 20.90
CA GLN A 174 -17.42 16.14 22.25
C GLN A 174 -16.69 14.99 22.97
N GLY A 175 -16.02 14.10 22.23
CA GLY A 175 -15.13 13.10 22.82
C GLY A 175 -15.84 11.87 23.42
N VAL A 176 -17.11 11.64 23.09
CA VAL A 176 -17.84 10.41 23.46
C VAL A 176 -18.48 9.79 22.20
N PRO A 177 -18.35 8.47 21.96
CA PRO A 177 -19.03 7.78 20.86
C PRO A 177 -20.56 7.81 21.04
N ARG A 178 -21.30 8.05 19.95
CA ARG A 178 -22.75 7.81 19.89
C ARG A 178 -23.05 6.40 19.40
#